data_AF-A0A944BNM5-F1
#
_entry.id   AF-A0A944BNM5-F1
#
_cell.length_a   1.000
_cell.length_b   1.000
_cell.length_c   1.000
_cell.angle_alpha   90.00
_cell.angle_beta   90.00
_cell.angle_gamma   90.00
#
_symmetry.space_group_name_H-M   'P 1'
#
loop_
_entity.id
_entity.type
_entity.pdbx_description
1 polymer ?
#
loop_
_entity_poly.entity_id
_entity_poly.type
_entity_poly.pdbx_seq_one_letter_code
_entity_poly.pdbx_strand_id
1 'polypeptide(L)'
;HKIAFSHYAFAVGYALVSYSFIYLSNYMWIDGVMILPLMVLGLNLLKESKVCYLYSISLAYSLISSWYIGFMTCVFSVFYFMYLFFSDAKSFKEKMPFFLRYVIYSLIGGFLGSICWLTAFLHFSGTKATQSFPKFDFGSLSMLLTGFLENNYMTTGNITQYFGYASMFTGMVSLVFFLRSFFNPGIKVRERISYGVLFFFYCLCILSTTLNALMHGGREPTWFPARFSYILGFLVCYFASKECEHRETSSNISSLVALLVPAVVLPIVVFTKNSNRFETDSINAPYLYYSISWPSFIVYYLTAILSSLYPFLKRYPFGKKYEKWILSSVSLALVPLSCFSAYRGGKQVVSTDVKQNQFVSQEEYLEDDALTPVFEMM
;
A
#
# COMPACT_ATOMS: atom_id res chain seq x y z
N HIS A 1 18.83 -13.48 15.08
CA HIS A 1 19.55 -12.19 15.00
C HIS A 1 19.77 -11.66 13.56
N LYS A 2 20.34 -12.39 12.59
CA LYS A 2 20.60 -11.87 11.22
C LYS A 2 19.34 -11.45 10.43
N ILE A 3 18.23 -12.17 10.60
CA ILE A 3 16.94 -11.91 9.93
C ILE A 3 16.21 -10.72 10.57
N ALA A 4 16.41 -10.45 11.87
CA ALA A 4 15.66 -9.40 12.57
C ALA A 4 15.92 -8.00 12.00
N PHE A 5 17.15 -7.71 11.54
CA PHE A 5 17.50 -6.35 11.09
C PHE A 5 16.87 -5.95 9.75
N SER A 6 16.78 -6.88 8.78
CA SER A 6 16.08 -6.61 7.52
C SER A 6 14.57 -6.43 7.72
N HIS A 7 13.99 -7.14 8.70
CA HIS A 7 12.57 -6.99 9.02
C HIS A 7 12.26 -5.60 9.60
N TYR A 8 13.16 -5.02 10.40
CA TYR A 8 13.00 -3.64 10.86
C TYR A 8 12.97 -2.63 9.71
N ALA A 9 13.78 -2.82 8.66
CA ALA A 9 13.77 -1.92 7.51
C ALA A 9 12.41 -1.90 6.79
N PHE A 10 11.77 -3.05 6.60
CA PHE A 10 10.44 -3.14 6.00
C PHE A 10 9.33 -2.67 6.96
N ALA A 11 9.47 -2.91 8.26
CA ALA A 11 8.55 -2.39 9.27
C ALA A 11 8.57 -0.85 9.28
N VAL A 12 9.75 -0.24 9.26
CA VAL A 12 9.92 1.22 9.13
C VAL A 12 9.38 1.71 7.78
N GLY A 13 9.67 1.00 6.68
CA GLY A 13 9.13 1.35 5.36
C GLY A 13 7.61 1.33 5.29
N TYR A 14 6.95 0.40 6.00
CA TYR A 14 5.50 0.38 6.12
C TYR A 14 4.97 1.45 7.07
N ALA A 15 5.62 1.69 8.22
CA ALA A 15 5.22 2.76 9.13
C ALA A 15 5.28 4.14 8.44
N LEU A 16 6.26 4.33 7.55
CA LEU A 16 6.47 5.54 6.75
C LEU A 16 5.85 5.44 5.35
N VAL A 17 4.85 4.57 5.13
CA VAL A 17 4.13 4.51 3.85
C VAL A 17 3.54 5.89 3.53
N SER A 18 3.53 6.28 2.25
CA SER A 18 3.07 7.61 1.85
C SER A 18 1.63 7.91 2.27
N TYR A 19 0.80 6.87 2.41
CA TYR A 19 -0.53 6.97 3.00
C TYR A 19 -0.51 7.71 4.35
N SER A 20 0.40 7.33 5.26
CA SER A 20 0.46 7.90 6.62
C SER A 20 0.75 9.41 6.62
N PHE A 21 1.52 9.89 5.65
CA PHE A 21 1.87 11.31 5.54
C PHE A 21 0.75 12.13 4.89
N ILE A 22 0.16 11.59 3.82
CA ILE A 22 -0.87 12.29 3.04
C ILE A 22 -2.17 12.39 3.83
N TYR A 23 -2.50 11.33 4.56
CA TYR A 23 -3.73 11.23 5.34
C TYR A 23 -3.55 11.58 6.81
N LEU A 24 -2.45 12.26 7.17
CA LEU A 24 -2.17 12.61 8.56
C LEU A 24 -3.27 13.47 9.21
N SER A 25 -3.91 14.34 8.43
CA SER A 25 -5.08 15.14 8.86
C SER A 25 -6.33 14.28 9.11
N ASN A 26 -6.38 13.08 8.54
CA ASN A 26 -7.47 12.12 8.68
C ASN A 26 -7.05 10.98 9.62
N TYR A 27 -6.77 11.32 10.89
CA TYR A 27 -6.22 10.41 11.89
C TYR A 27 -7.00 9.10 12.03
N MET A 28 -8.34 9.13 11.87
CA MET A 28 -9.20 7.94 11.92
C MET A 28 -8.89 6.88 10.86
N TRP A 29 -8.12 7.20 9.81
CA TRP A 29 -7.71 6.22 8.79
C TRP A 29 -6.36 5.57 9.11
N ILE A 30 -5.55 6.20 9.96
CA ILE A 30 -4.22 5.70 10.33
C ILE A 30 -4.32 4.47 11.23
N ASP A 31 -5.38 4.36 12.03
CA ASP A 31 -5.66 3.17 12.85
C ASP A 31 -5.71 1.89 12.01
N GLY A 32 -6.25 1.97 10.78
CA GLY A 32 -6.27 0.86 9.84
C GLY A 32 -4.89 0.45 9.35
N VAL A 33 -4.00 1.43 9.14
CA VAL A 33 -2.60 1.18 8.79
C VAL A 33 -1.90 0.45 9.94
N MET A 34 -2.14 0.89 11.17
CA MET A 34 -1.54 0.32 12.38
C MET A 34 -2.03 -1.10 12.69
N ILE A 35 -3.32 -1.39 12.50
CA ILE A 35 -3.90 -2.69 12.87
C ILE A 35 -3.65 -3.77 11.81
N LEU A 36 -3.41 -3.41 10.55
CA LEU A 36 -3.26 -4.37 9.45
C LEU A 36 -2.15 -5.42 9.68
N PRO A 37 -0.93 -5.08 10.14
CA PRO A 37 0.09 -6.07 10.47
C PRO A 37 -0.32 -7.04 11.57
N LEU A 38 -1.06 -6.58 12.59
CA LEU A 38 -1.58 -7.42 13.67
C LEU A 38 -2.66 -8.37 13.17
N MET A 39 -3.54 -7.91 12.27
CA MET A 39 -4.52 -8.76 11.63
C MET A 39 -3.86 -9.86 10.80
N VAL A 40 -2.84 -9.51 10.02
CA VAL A 40 -2.07 -10.47 9.21
C VAL A 40 -1.33 -11.47 10.09
N LEU A 41 -0.73 -11.02 11.19
CA LEU A 41 -0.14 -11.89 12.19
C LEU A 41 -1.19 -12.84 12.78
N GLY A 42 -2.36 -12.32 13.14
CA GLY A 42 -3.50 -13.10 13.63
C GLY A 42 -3.93 -14.20 12.64
N LEU A 43 -4.06 -13.87 11.36
CA LEU A 43 -4.42 -14.84 10.32
C LEU A 43 -3.36 -15.92 10.11
N ASN A 44 -2.07 -15.55 10.18
CA ASN A 44 -0.97 -16.53 10.13
C ASN A 44 -0.99 -17.47 11.36
N LEU A 45 -1.19 -16.92 12.57
CA LEU A 45 -1.30 -17.73 13.80
C LEU A 45 -2.55 -18.61 13.80
N LEU A 46 -3.66 -18.13 13.23
CA LEU A 46 -4.90 -18.89 13.06
C LEU A 46 -4.72 -20.10 12.14
N LYS A 47 -3.93 -19.95 11.06
CA LYS A 47 -3.54 -21.06 10.18
C LYS A 47 -2.75 -22.12 10.93
N GLU A 48 -1.84 -21.69 11.80
CA GLU A 48 -1.01 -22.56 12.63
C GLU A 48 -1.73 -23.13 13.88
N SER A 49 -3.01 -22.82 14.08
CA SER A 49 -3.79 -23.21 15.28
C SER A 49 -3.19 -22.67 16.60
N LYS A 50 -2.52 -21.52 16.54
CA LYS A 50 -1.89 -20.87 17.70
C LYS A 50 -2.84 -19.85 18.33
N VAL A 51 -2.40 -18.62 18.56
CA VAL A 51 -3.16 -17.53 19.18
C VAL A 51 -4.29 -17.08 18.25
N CYS A 52 -5.42 -17.80 18.27
CA CYS A 52 -6.51 -17.63 17.31
C CYS A 52 -7.34 -16.35 17.55
N TYR A 53 -7.37 -15.83 18.78
CA TYR A 53 -8.14 -14.64 19.13
C TYR A 53 -7.54 -13.33 18.59
N LEU A 54 -6.23 -13.30 18.27
CA LEU A 54 -5.57 -12.09 17.78
C LEU A 54 -6.24 -11.56 16.51
N TYR A 55 -6.61 -12.45 15.58
CA TYR A 55 -7.33 -12.08 14.38
C TYR A 55 -8.68 -11.40 14.70
N SER A 56 -9.50 -12.01 15.57
CA SER A 56 -10.81 -11.45 15.94
C SER A 56 -10.70 -10.11 16.64
N ILE A 57 -9.73 -9.94 17.55
CA ILE A 57 -9.51 -8.67 18.25
C ILE A 57 -9.06 -7.60 17.27
N SER A 58 -8.12 -7.91 16.36
CA SER A 58 -7.70 -6.96 15.33
C SER A 58 -8.83 -6.58 14.37
N LEU A 59 -9.68 -7.55 14.00
CA LEU A 59 -10.86 -7.30 13.17
C LEU A 59 -11.89 -6.40 13.88
N ALA A 60 -12.19 -6.72 15.14
CA ALA A 60 -13.12 -5.94 15.97
C ALA A 60 -12.60 -4.50 16.15
N TYR A 61 -11.32 -4.34 16.51
CA TYR A 61 -10.70 -3.02 16.63
C TYR A 61 -10.81 -2.22 15.34
N SER A 62 -10.51 -2.83 14.19
CA SER A 62 -10.61 -2.16 12.90
C SER A 62 -12.04 -1.71 12.58
N LEU A 63 -13.05 -2.51 12.93
CA LEU A 63 -14.47 -2.19 12.73
C LEU A 63 -14.97 -1.09 13.67
N ILE A 64 -14.48 -1.04 14.90
CA ILE A 64 -14.84 -0.05 15.92
C ILE A 64 -14.17 1.30 15.62
N SER A 65 -12.89 1.29 15.23
CA SER A 65 -12.10 2.50 14.97
C SER A 65 -12.67 3.32 13.81
N SER A 66 -13.01 2.68 12.70
CA SER A 66 -13.48 3.37 11.51
C SER A 66 -14.36 2.48 10.67
N TRP A 67 -15.60 2.90 10.42
CA TRP A 67 -16.50 2.15 9.55
C TRP A 67 -16.01 2.11 8.09
N TYR A 68 -15.27 3.12 7.64
CA TYR A 68 -14.66 3.14 6.31
C TYR A 68 -13.53 2.12 6.18
N ILE A 69 -12.51 2.25 7.03
CA ILE A 69 -11.31 1.42 6.93
C ILE A 69 -11.55 0.03 7.48
N GLY A 70 -12.43 -0.12 8.48
CA GLY A 70 -12.90 -1.39 9.00
C GLY A 70 -13.51 -2.28 7.92
N PHE A 71 -14.41 -1.74 7.09
CA PHE A 71 -14.96 -2.49 5.96
C PHE A 71 -13.87 -2.96 4.98
N MET A 72 -12.99 -2.05 4.57
CA MET A 72 -11.89 -2.38 3.64
C MET A 72 -10.95 -3.45 4.21
N THR A 73 -10.72 -3.40 5.53
CA THR A 73 -9.89 -4.36 6.24
C THR A 73 -10.58 -5.73 6.39
N CYS A 74 -11.91 -5.76 6.57
CA CYS A 74 -12.69 -6.99 6.49
C CYS A 74 -12.57 -7.66 5.12
N VAL A 75 -12.74 -6.89 4.04
CA VAL A 75 -12.56 -7.39 2.67
C VAL A 75 -11.14 -7.94 2.47
N PHE A 76 -10.14 -7.23 2.97
CA PHE A 76 -8.75 -7.72 2.97
C PHE A 76 -8.57 -9.03 3.72
N SER A 77 -9.19 -9.19 4.88
CA SER A 77 -9.06 -10.43 5.64
C SER A 77 -9.54 -11.65 4.84
N VAL A 78 -10.59 -11.49 4.03
CA VAL A 78 -11.11 -12.53 3.13
C VAL A 78 -10.10 -12.88 2.04
N PHE A 79 -9.57 -11.88 1.34
CA PHE A 79 -8.61 -12.12 0.27
C PHE A 79 -7.26 -12.63 0.79
N TYR A 80 -6.81 -12.14 1.95
CA TYR A 80 -5.61 -12.65 2.60
C TYR A 80 -5.81 -14.09 3.09
N PHE A 81 -7.00 -14.44 3.62
CA PHE A 81 -7.36 -15.82 3.91
C PHE A 81 -7.31 -16.70 2.66
N MET A 82 -7.87 -16.24 1.53
CA MET A 82 -7.79 -16.96 0.25
C MET A 82 -6.34 -17.17 -0.17
N TYR A 83 -5.48 -16.16 -0.07
CA TYR A 83 -4.03 -16.31 -0.29
C TYR A 83 -3.43 -17.41 0.60
N LEU A 84 -3.71 -17.40 1.91
CA LEU A 84 -3.20 -18.42 2.84
C LEU A 84 -3.73 -19.83 2.53
N PHE A 85 -4.98 -19.93 2.08
CA PHE A 85 -5.66 -21.18 1.74
C PHE A 85 -5.12 -21.77 0.43
N PHE A 86 -4.95 -20.96 -0.61
CA PHE A 86 -4.47 -21.40 -1.92
C PHE A 86 -2.95 -21.53 -2.00
N SER A 87 -2.18 -20.80 -1.20
CA SER A 87 -0.71 -20.95 -1.12
C SER A 87 -0.28 -22.32 -0.55
N ASP A 88 -1.11 -22.93 0.29
CA ASP A 88 -0.82 -24.22 0.91
C ASP A 88 -1.06 -25.38 -0.09
N ALA A 89 -0.15 -26.36 -0.11
CA ALA A 89 -0.21 -27.53 -1.00
C ALA A 89 -1.09 -28.67 -0.46
N LYS A 90 -1.49 -28.60 0.81
CA LYS A 90 -2.33 -29.61 1.48
C LYS A 90 -3.66 -29.89 0.75
N SER A 91 -4.24 -31.06 1.02
CA SER A 91 -5.56 -31.43 0.50
C SER A 91 -6.68 -30.54 1.09
N PHE A 92 -7.83 -30.47 0.43
CA PHE A 92 -8.97 -29.67 0.94
C PHE A 92 -9.44 -30.15 2.32
N LYS A 93 -9.45 -31.47 2.55
CA LYS A 93 -9.80 -32.07 3.85
C LYS A 93 -8.89 -31.59 4.97
N GLU A 94 -7.59 -31.51 4.72
CA GLU A 94 -6.61 -31.02 5.70
C GLU A 94 -6.71 -29.51 5.96
N LYS A 95 -7.27 -28.75 5.02
CA LYS A 95 -7.48 -27.30 5.17
C LYS A 95 -8.81 -26.94 5.82
N MET A 96 -9.75 -27.90 5.91
CA MET A 96 -11.07 -27.68 6.49
C MET A 96 -11.03 -27.10 7.92
N PRO A 97 -10.16 -27.58 8.83
CA PRO A 97 -10.07 -26.99 10.17
C PRO A 97 -9.64 -25.51 10.15
N PHE A 98 -8.75 -25.14 9.24
CA PHE A 98 -8.34 -23.73 9.08
C PHE A 98 -9.49 -22.87 8.53
N PHE A 99 -10.24 -23.37 7.55
CA PHE A 99 -11.42 -22.70 7.03
C PHE A 99 -12.47 -22.46 8.13
N LEU A 100 -12.79 -23.50 8.92
CA LEU A 100 -13.75 -23.39 10.02
C LEU A 100 -13.29 -22.40 11.09
N ARG A 101 -12.00 -22.43 11.48
CA ARG A 101 -11.43 -21.44 12.40
C ARG A 101 -11.56 -20.03 11.83
N TYR A 102 -11.24 -19.81 10.55
CA TYR A 102 -11.43 -18.51 9.92
C TYR A 102 -12.88 -18.03 10.06
N VAL A 103 -13.85 -18.84 9.65
CA VAL A 103 -15.28 -18.48 9.73
C VAL A 103 -15.69 -18.14 11.17
N ILE A 104 -15.37 -19.00 12.14
CA ILE A 104 -15.74 -18.79 13.55
C ILE A 104 -15.12 -17.50 14.11
N TYR A 105 -13.81 -17.31 13.92
CA TYR A 105 -13.13 -16.13 14.46
C TYR A 105 -13.47 -14.84 13.69
N SER A 106 -13.83 -14.91 12.41
CA SER A 106 -14.41 -13.76 11.67
C SER A 106 -15.77 -13.37 12.25
N LEU A 107 -16.64 -14.34 12.55
CA LEU A 107 -17.94 -14.08 13.16
C LEU A 107 -17.80 -13.47 14.56
N ILE A 108 -16.86 -13.97 15.37
CA ILE A 108 -16.57 -13.39 16.69
C ILE A 108 -16.09 -11.94 16.56
N GLY A 109 -15.11 -11.68 15.68
CA GLY A 109 -14.59 -10.32 15.48
C GLY A 109 -15.65 -9.36 14.93
N GLY A 110 -16.45 -9.82 13.97
CA GLY A 110 -17.58 -9.07 13.42
C GLY A 110 -18.65 -8.76 14.47
N PHE A 111 -19.00 -9.73 15.31
CA PHE A 111 -19.95 -9.54 16.41
C PHE A 111 -19.43 -8.52 17.43
N LEU A 112 -18.17 -8.62 17.84
CA LEU A 112 -17.54 -7.66 18.74
C LEU A 112 -17.52 -6.23 18.15
N GLY A 113 -17.29 -6.11 16.85
CA GLY A 113 -17.33 -4.81 16.15
C GLY A 113 -18.74 -4.30 15.82
N SER A 114 -19.75 -5.17 15.86
CA SER A 114 -21.13 -4.84 15.43
C SER A 114 -21.81 -3.80 16.31
N ILE A 115 -21.36 -3.67 17.57
CA ILE A 115 -21.88 -2.71 18.56
C ILE A 115 -21.87 -1.28 18.00
N CYS A 116 -20.87 -0.92 17.21
CA CYS A 116 -20.73 0.41 16.60
C CYS A 116 -21.36 0.51 15.20
N TRP A 117 -21.76 -0.60 14.58
CA TRP A 117 -22.21 -0.66 13.19
C TRP A 117 -23.73 -0.58 13.02
N LEU A 118 -24.52 -0.85 14.07
CA LEU A 118 -25.99 -0.80 13.96
C LEU A 118 -26.51 0.59 13.56
N THR A 119 -25.98 1.65 14.18
CA THR A 119 -26.35 3.03 13.85
C THR A 119 -25.88 3.43 12.44
N ALA A 120 -24.68 2.99 12.05
CA ALA A 120 -24.13 3.23 10.72
C ALA A 120 -24.99 2.57 9.63
N PHE A 121 -25.41 1.32 9.84
CA PHE A 121 -26.26 0.57 8.91
C PHE A 121 -27.62 1.26 8.67
N LEU A 122 -28.26 1.77 9.73
CA LEU A 122 -29.51 2.53 9.62
C LEU A 122 -29.32 3.80 8.78
N HIS A 123 -28.21 4.50 8.97
CA HIS A 123 -27.89 5.71 8.19
C HIS A 123 -27.60 5.41 6.71
N PHE A 124 -26.93 4.29 6.40
CA PHE A 124 -26.65 3.90 5.01
C PHE A 124 -27.87 3.38 4.27
N SER A 125 -28.78 2.70 4.95
CA SER A 125 -29.98 2.16 4.32
C SER A 125 -30.86 3.28 3.74
N GLY A 126 -30.89 4.46 4.39
CA GLY A 126 -31.62 5.64 3.90
C GLY A 126 -30.89 6.47 2.82
N THR A 127 -29.56 6.34 2.70
CA THR A 127 -28.75 7.22 1.84
C THR A 127 -28.03 6.49 0.72
N LYS A 128 -27.33 5.38 1.04
CA LYS A 128 -26.40 4.63 0.18
C LYS A 128 -27.03 3.52 -0.67
N ALA A 129 -28.18 2.98 -0.27
CA ALA A 129 -28.81 1.86 -0.99
C ALA A 129 -29.58 2.27 -2.26
N THR A 130 -29.86 3.56 -2.46
CA THR A 130 -30.81 4.07 -3.49
C THR A 130 -30.18 4.60 -4.78
N GLN A 131 -28.86 4.54 -4.97
CA GLN A 131 -28.18 5.04 -6.17
C GLN A 131 -27.52 3.89 -6.93
N SER A 132 -27.41 4.05 -8.24
CA SER A 132 -26.80 3.08 -9.15
C SER A 132 -25.29 2.95 -8.94
N PHE A 133 -24.76 1.75 -9.20
CA PHE A 133 -23.32 1.52 -9.31
C PHE A 133 -22.70 2.40 -10.40
N PRO A 134 -21.43 2.84 -10.24
CA PRO A 134 -20.74 3.55 -11.29
C PRO A 134 -20.56 2.67 -12.51
N LYS A 135 -20.52 3.32 -13.69
CA LYS A 135 -20.18 2.64 -14.93
C LYS A 135 -18.80 2.01 -14.82
N PHE A 136 -18.68 0.83 -15.38
CA PHE A 136 -17.43 0.09 -15.40
C PHE A 136 -16.45 0.77 -16.35
N ASP A 137 -15.39 1.34 -15.78
CA ASP A 137 -14.32 2.02 -16.51
C ASP A 137 -12.97 1.76 -15.84
N PHE A 138 -11.89 1.96 -16.59
CA PHE A 138 -10.52 1.75 -16.15
C PHE A 138 -9.66 3.02 -16.20
N GLY A 139 -9.02 3.32 -15.09
CA GLY A 139 -7.97 4.34 -15.01
C GLY A 139 -6.70 3.91 -15.74
N SER A 140 -5.85 4.89 -16.06
CA SER A 140 -4.58 4.62 -16.73
C SER A 140 -3.61 3.87 -15.80
N LEU A 141 -2.89 2.89 -16.37
CA LEU A 141 -1.80 2.20 -15.67
C LEU A 141 -0.72 3.19 -15.18
N SER A 142 -0.52 4.31 -15.87
CA SER A 142 0.44 5.34 -15.45
C SER A 142 0.10 5.91 -14.06
N MET A 143 -1.18 6.02 -13.70
CA MET A 143 -1.63 6.49 -12.39
C MET A 143 -1.20 5.53 -11.28
N LEU A 144 -1.44 4.23 -11.45
CA LEU A 144 -1.00 3.22 -10.50
C LEU A 144 0.54 3.20 -10.34
N LEU A 145 1.26 3.31 -11.46
CA LEU A 145 2.72 3.32 -11.48
C LEU A 145 3.32 4.55 -10.76
N THR A 146 2.64 5.70 -10.79
CA THR A 146 3.07 6.86 -10.00
C THR A 146 3.10 6.60 -8.49
N GLY A 147 2.15 5.80 -8.00
CA GLY A 147 2.06 5.42 -6.58
C GLY A 147 3.19 4.50 -6.11
N PHE A 148 3.79 3.71 -7.01
CA PHE A 148 4.93 2.83 -6.68
C PHE A 148 6.30 3.51 -6.82
N LEU A 149 6.44 4.49 -7.72
CA LEU A 149 7.75 5.00 -8.12
C LEU A 149 8.08 6.35 -7.50
N GLU A 150 7.11 7.23 -7.32
CA GLU A 150 7.43 8.64 -7.03
C GLU A 150 6.57 9.26 -5.96
N ASN A 151 5.35 8.76 -5.75
CA ASN A 151 4.34 9.48 -4.98
C ASN A 151 4.19 10.95 -5.45
N ASN A 152 4.54 11.22 -6.72
CA ASN A 152 4.50 12.53 -7.37
C ASN A 152 3.08 12.79 -7.85
N TYR A 153 2.28 13.41 -6.98
CA TYR A 153 0.98 13.94 -7.35
C TYR A 153 1.13 15.40 -7.80
N MET A 154 0.41 15.75 -8.85
CA MET A 154 0.46 17.10 -9.45
C MET A 154 -0.10 18.13 -8.48
N THR A 155 -1.19 17.76 -7.81
CA THR A 155 -1.93 18.56 -6.83
C THR A 155 -2.50 17.61 -5.76
N THR A 156 -3.00 18.15 -4.66
CA THR A 156 -3.81 17.37 -3.71
C THR A 156 -5.05 16.78 -4.39
N GLY A 157 -5.64 17.50 -5.35
CA GLY A 157 -6.71 17.03 -6.23
C GLY A 157 -6.48 15.62 -6.80
N ASN A 158 -5.26 15.31 -7.25
CA ASN A 158 -4.91 13.97 -7.78
C ASN A 158 -5.21 12.84 -6.80
N ILE A 159 -5.08 13.08 -5.50
CA ILE A 159 -5.26 12.05 -4.46
C ILE A 159 -6.65 12.16 -3.85
N THR A 160 -7.21 13.36 -3.85
CA THR A 160 -8.45 13.66 -3.15
C THR A 160 -9.68 13.57 -4.05
N GLN A 161 -9.53 13.69 -5.36
CA GLN A 161 -10.66 13.75 -6.30
C GLN A 161 -10.51 12.75 -7.46
N TYR A 162 -9.30 12.52 -7.96
CA TYR A 162 -9.11 11.71 -9.17
C TYR A 162 -8.93 10.22 -8.89
N PHE A 163 -9.74 9.43 -9.57
CA PHE A 163 -9.67 7.98 -9.58
C PHE A 163 -8.33 7.46 -10.17
N GLY A 164 -7.88 6.27 -9.75
CA GLY A 164 -6.66 5.62 -10.25
C GLY A 164 -5.35 6.01 -9.54
N TYR A 165 -5.32 7.13 -8.82
CA TYR A 165 -4.20 7.52 -7.97
C TYR A 165 -4.30 6.88 -6.58
N ALA A 166 -3.15 6.47 -6.01
CA ALA A 166 -3.13 5.71 -4.78
C ALA A 166 -1.83 5.90 -3.98
N SER A 167 -1.97 6.39 -2.75
CA SER A 167 -0.85 6.64 -1.83
C SER A 167 -0.41 5.34 -1.17
N MET A 168 0.58 4.67 -1.76
CA MET A 168 1.04 3.34 -1.33
C MET A 168 2.57 3.19 -1.34
N PHE A 169 3.30 4.28 -1.49
CA PHE A 169 4.75 4.25 -1.61
C PHE A 169 5.42 3.93 -0.27
N THR A 170 6.20 2.85 -0.22
CA THR A 170 6.92 2.40 1.00
C THR A 170 8.44 2.53 0.90
N GLY A 171 8.93 3.23 -0.13
CA GLY A 171 10.36 3.29 -0.46
C GLY A 171 10.78 2.24 -1.50
N MET A 172 11.82 2.60 -2.26
CA MET A 172 12.33 1.80 -3.38
C MET A 172 12.93 0.46 -2.97
N VAL A 173 13.49 0.38 -1.76
CA VAL A 173 14.08 -0.85 -1.22
C VAL A 173 13.02 -1.95 -1.13
N SER A 174 11.86 -1.65 -0.55
CA SER A 174 10.74 -2.59 -0.45
C SER A 174 10.26 -3.05 -1.83
N LEU A 175 10.21 -2.14 -2.80
CA LEU A 175 9.81 -2.47 -4.18
C LEU A 175 10.79 -3.44 -4.86
N VAL A 176 12.11 -3.21 -4.74
CA VAL A 176 13.15 -4.12 -5.29
C VAL A 176 12.96 -5.53 -4.74
N PHE A 177 12.90 -5.69 -3.42
CA PHE A 177 12.82 -6.99 -2.77
C PHE A 177 11.46 -7.67 -3.01
N PHE A 178 10.38 -6.90 -3.11
CA PHE A 178 9.08 -7.40 -3.51
C PHE A 178 9.12 -8.01 -4.92
N LEU A 179 9.69 -7.30 -5.91
CA LEU A 179 9.81 -7.82 -7.28
C LEU A 179 10.69 -9.08 -7.34
N ARG A 180 11.79 -9.13 -6.57
CA ARG A 180 12.64 -10.33 -6.45
C ARG A 180 11.87 -11.53 -5.91
N SER A 181 10.94 -11.32 -4.99
CA SER A 181 10.20 -12.40 -4.31
C SER A 181 9.45 -13.32 -5.30
N PHE A 182 8.95 -12.78 -6.42
CA PHE A 182 8.25 -13.53 -7.47
C PHE A 182 9.14 -14.53 -8.22
N PHE A 183 10.45 -14.36 -8.18
CA PHE A 183 11.41 -15.16 -8.96
C PHE A 183 12.41 -15.88 -8.07
N ASN A 184 12.24 -15.80 -6.75
CA ASN A 184 13.07 -16.53 -5.79
C ASN A 184 12.60 -18.00 -5.74
N PRO A 185 13.44 -18.98 -6.11
CA PRO A 185 13.07 -20.39 -6.07
C PRO A 185 12.90 -20.93 -4.64
N GLY A 186 13.42 -20.24 -3.62
CA GLY A 186 13.15 -20.57 -2.21
C GLY A 186 11.69 -20.41 -1.81
N ILE A 187 10.94 -19.58 -2.54
CA ILE A 187 9.51 -19.39 -2.30
C ILE A 187 8.74 -20.30 -3.26
N LYS A 188 7.83 -21.11 -2.72
CA LYS A 188 7.04 -22.07 -3.51
C LYS A 188 6.27 -21.36 -4.62
N VAL A 189 6.27 -21.91 -5.83
CA VAL A 189 5.56 -21.32 -7.00
C VAL A 189 4.10 -21.01 -6.67
N ARG A 190 3.41 -21.94 -6.01
CA ARG A 190 2.01 -21.78 -5.58
C ARG A 190 1.82 -20.56 -4.67
N GLU A 191 2.75 -20.33 -3.74
CA GLU A 191 2.71 -19.17 -2.86
C GLU A 191 2.91 -17.87 -3.65
N ARG A 192 3.87 -17.88 -4.59
CA ARG A 192 4.14 -16.74 -5.49
C ARG A 192 2.96 -16.36 -6.36
N ILE A 193 2.29 -17.34 -6.94
CA ILE A 193 1.07 -17.13 -7.71
C ILE A 193 -0.03 -16.58 -6.79
N SER A 194 -0.25 -17.18 -5.62
CA SER A 194 -1.32 -16.76 -4.70
C SER A 194 -1.16 -15.32 -4.22
N TYR A 195 0.02 -14.89 -3.80
CA TYR A 195 0.20 -13.48 -3.41
C TYR A 195 0.26 -12.54 -4.63
N GLY A 196 0.68 -13.04 -5.79
CA GLY A 196 0.58 -12.29 -7.05
C GLY A 196 -0.86 -11.95 -7.40
N VAL A 197 -1.74 -12.95 -7.36
CA VAL A 197 -3.19 -12.77 -7.56
C VAL A 197 -3.76 -11.78 -6.54
N LEU A 198 -3.39 -11.92 -5.26
CA LEU A 198 -3.81 -10.97 -4.22
C LEU A 198 -3.37 -9.54 -4.54
N PHE A 199 -2.10 -9.34 -4.89
CA PHE A 199 -1.55 -8.03 -5.22
C PHE A 199 -2.23 -7.42 -6.46
N PHE A 200 -2.34 -8.20 -7.55
CA PHE A 200 -2.99 -7.75 -8.78
C PHE A 200 -4.47 -7.46 -8.59
N PHE A 201 -5.18 -8.21 -7.75
CA PHE A 201 -6.57 -7.91 -7.39
C PHE A 201 -6.69 -6.50 -6.79
N TYR A 202 -5.82 -6.13 -5.85
CA TYR A 202 -5.83 -4.79 -5.27
C TYR A 202 -5.43 -3.69 -6.27
N CYS A 203 -4.49 -3.96 -7.17
CA CYS A 203 -4.19 -3.05 -8.27
C CYS A 203 -5.41 -2.84 -9.18
N LEU A 204 -6.16 -3.91 -9.49
CA LEU A 204 -7.40 -3.83 -10.26
C LEU A 204 -8.48 -3.07 -9.50
N CYS A 205 -8.58 -3.23 -8.18
CA CYS A 205 -9.49 -2.43 -7.36
C CYS A 205 -9.17 -0.93 -7.41
N ILE A 206 -7.91 -0.54 -7.60
CA ILE A 206 -7.53 0.88 -7.76
C ILE A 206 -7.77 1.38 -9.18
N LEU A 207 -7.64 0.50 -10.17
CA LEU A 207 -7.76 0.85 -11.59
C LEU A 207 -9.18 0.73 -12.14
N SER A 208 -10.08 -0.04 -11.55
CA SER A 208 -11.50 -0.12 -11.97
C SER A 208 -12.41 0.73 -11.08
N THR A 209 -13.20 1.62 -11.68
CA THR A 209 -14.17 2.49 -10.97
C THR A 209 -15.17 1.67 -10.15
N THR A 210 -15.71 0.60 -10.74
CA THR A 210 -16.66 -0.30 -10.08
C THR A 210 -16.02 -1.08 -8.95
N LEU A 211 -14.83 -1.67 -9.14
CA LEU A 211 -14.17 -2.41 -8.07
C LEU A 211 -13.74 -1.48 -6.93
N ASN A 212 -13.29 -0.27 -7.23
CA ASN A 212 -12.99 0.76 -6.23
C ASN A 212 -14.25 1.12 -5.45
N ALA A 213 -15.38 1.36 -6.13
CA ALA A 213 -16.65 1.64 -5.48
C ALA A 213 -17.09 0.47 -4.59
N LEU A 214 -16.92 -0.79 -5.02
CA LEU A 214 -17.19 -1.97 -4.19
C LEU A 214 -16.34 -1.97 -2.90
N MET A 215 -15.06 -1.62 -2.99
CA MET A 215 -14.20 -1.45 -1.81
C MET A 215 -14.66 -0.30 -0.88
N HIS A 216 -15.47 0.64 -1.38
CA HIS A 216 -16.07 1.75 -0.61
C HIS A 216 -17.53 1.50 -0.20
N GLY A 217 -18.03 0.27 -0.36
CA GLY A 217 -19.39 -0.11 -0.01
C GLY A 217 -20.43 0.12 -1.12
N GLY A 218 -20.00 0.12 -2.38
CA GLY A 218 -20.86 0.11 -3.58
C GLY A 218 -21.12 1.46 -4.23
N ARG A 219 -20.46 2.53 -3.78
CA ARG A 219 -20.53 3.86 -4.41
C ARG A 219 -19.17 4.47 -4.60
N GLU A 220 -19.06 5.37 -5.57
CA GLU A 220 -17.84 6.17 -5.71
C GLU A 220 -17.66 7.09 -4.50
N PRO A 221 -16.44 7.15 -3.94
CA PRO A 221 -16.14 8.07 -2.87
C PRO A 221 -16.16 9.50 -3.39
N THR A 222 -16.83 10.41 -2.67
CA THR A 222 -16.83 11.84 -3.00
C THR A 222 -15.43 12.46 -2.88
N TRP A 223 -14.60 11.92 -1.99
CA TRP A 223 -13.22 12.36 -1.77
C TRP A 223 -12.33 11.17 -1.40
N PHE A 224 -11.06 11.24 -1.77
CA PHE A 224 -10.02 10.25 -1.50
C PHE A 224 -10.38 8.86 -2.05
N PRO A 225 -10.34 8.67 -3.38
CA PRO A 225 -10.41 7.35 -3.97
C PRO A 225 -9.26 6.45 -3.48
N ALA A 226 -9.46 5.13 -3.53
CA ALA A 226 -8.46 4.15 -3.11
C ALA A 226 -7.94 4.28 -1.66
N ARG A 227 -8.79 4.59 -0.67
CA ARG A 227 -8.38 4.68 0.76
C ARG A 227 -7.77 3.39 1.33
N PHE A 228 -7.96 2.26 0.66
CA PHE A 228 -7.32 0.99 0.99
C PHE A 228 -5.90 0.85 0.42
N SER A 229 -5.31 1.88 -0.18
CA SER A 229 -3.99 1.79 -0.84
C SER A 229 -2.85 1.45 0.12
N TYR A 230 -2.99 1.73 1.42
CA TYR A 230 -2.04 1.27 2.45
C TYR A 230 -1.86 -0.26 2.44
N ILE A 231 -2.87 -1.02 2.02
CA ILE A 231 -2.81 -2.47 1.88
C ILE A 231 -1.76 -2.87 0.84
N LEU A 232 -1.69 -2.19 -0.31
CA LEU A 232 -0.66 -2.48 -1.31
C LEU A 232 0.74 -2.17 -0.76
N GLY A 233 0.89 -1.05 -0.06
CA GLY A 233 2.14 -0.72 0.64
C GLY A 233 2.54 -1.82 1.64
N PHE A 234 1.58 -2.31 2.43
CA PHE A 234 1.80 -3.44 3.33
C PHE A 234 2.25 -4.69 2.59
N LEU A 235 1.56 -5.09 1.52
CA LEU A 235 1.89 -6.30 0.77
C LEU A 235 3.30 -6.22 0.17
N VAL A 236 3.69 -5.04 -0.36
CA VAL A 236 5.06 -4.79 -0.85
C VAL A 236 6.07 -5.04 0.26
N CYS A 237 5.92 -4.39 1.43
CA CYS A 237 6.84 -4.59 2.56
C CYS A 237 6.83 -6.03 3.10
N TYR A 238 5.66 -6.65 3.21
CA TYR A 238 5.50 -7.99 3.78
C TYR A 238 6.17 -9.05 2.89
N PHE A 239 5.91 -9.07 1.59
CA PHE A 239 6.52 -10.04 0.69
C PHE A 239 7.99 -9.72 0.37
N ALA A 240 8.40 -8.45 0.44
CA ALA A 240 9.81 -8.08 0.44
C ALA A 240 10.56 -8.69 1.64
N SER A 241 9.96 -8.69 2.83
CA SER A 241 10.55 -9.33 4.00
C SER A 241 10.69 -10.85 3.84
N LYS A 242 9.70 -11.51 3.22
CA LYS A 242 9.78 -12.95 2.89
C LYS A 242 10.90 -13.30 1.91
N GLU A 243 11.22 -12.40 0.96
CA GLU A 243 12.40 -12.59 0.12
C GLU A 243 13.66 -12.65 0.98
N CYS A 244 13.82 -11.71 1.90
CA CYS A 244 15.01 -11.63 2.75
C CYS A 244 15.21 -12.87 3.63
N GLU A 245 14.11 -13.52 4.06
CA GLU A 245 14.15 -14.81 4.75
C GLU A 245 14.72 -15.92 3.85
N HIS A 246 14.33 -15.95 2.58
CA HIS A 246 14.74 -16.95 1.58
C HIS A 246 15.88 -16.45 0.67
N ARG A 247 16.69 -15.49 1.14
CA ARG A 247 17.73 -14.86 0.30
C ARG A 247 18.84 -15.83 -0.14
N GLU A 248 19.06 -16.91 0.61
CA GLU A 248 20.14 -17.86 0.31
C GLU A 248 19.88 -18.67 -0.96
N THR A 249 18.61 -18.82 -1.31
CA THR A 249 18.14 -19.49 -2.53
C THR A 249 17.87 -18.50 -3.66
N SER A 250 18.10 -17.20 -3.45
CA SER A 250 17.81 -16.17 -4.46
C SER A 250 18.63 -16.42 -5.73
N SER A 251 17.97 -16.38 -6.90
CA SER A 251 18.58 -16.71 -8.18
C SER A 251 19.17 -15.46 -8.87
N ASN A 252 20.04 -15.66 -9.87
CA ASN A 252 20.49 -14.54 -10.71
C ASN A 252 19.31 -13.93 -11.50
N ILE A 253 18.31 -14.74 -11.84
CA ILE A 253 17.10 -14.29 -12.56
C ILE A 253 16.27 -13.35 -11.70
N SER A 254 16.06 -13.64 -10.41
CA SER A 254 15.31 -12.72 -9.53
C SER A 254 15.99 -11.36 -9.41
N SER A 255 17.32 -11.35 -9.38
CA SER A 255 18.13 -10.14 -9.33
C SER A 255 18.06 -9.33 -10.64
N LEU A 256 18.10 -10.01 -11.79
CA LEU A 256 17.96 -9.38 -13.12
C LEU A 256 16.58 -8.77 -13.32
N VAL A 257 15.51 -9.49 -12.94
CA VAL A 257 14.14 -8.98 -13.09
C VAL A 257 13.92 -7.73 -12.24
N ALA A 258 14.45 -7.70 -11.01
CA ALA A 258 14.38 -6.51 -10.18
C ALA A 258 15.16 -5.31 -10.76
N LEU A 259 16.20 -5.54 -11.56
CA LEU A 259 16.89 -4.47 -12.30
C LEU A 259 16.10 -4.02 -13.54
N LEU A 260 15.56 -4.97 -14.30
CA LEU A 260 14.95 -4.72 -15.60
C LEU A 260 13.53 -4.16 -15.54
N VAL A 261 12.73 -4.57 -14.54
CA VAL A 261 11.32 -4.14 -14.46
C VAL A 261 11.21 -2.62 -14.41
N PRO A 262 11.92 -1.89 -13.53
CA PRO A 262 11.85 -0.43 -13.60
C PRO A 262 12.59 0.17 -14.79
N ALA A 263 13.66 -0.45 -15.30
CA ALA A 263 14.32 0.02 -16.51
C ALA A 263 13.38 0.06 -17.73
N VAL A 264 12.37 -0.82 -17.78
CA VAL A 264 11.34 -0.84 -18.83
C VAL A 264 10.12 -0.01 -18.46
N VAL A 265 9.63 -0.13 -17.22
CA VAL A 265 8.43 0.56 -16.75
C VAL A 265 8.65 2.08 -16.69
N LEU A 266 9.85 2.55 -16.41
CA LEU A 266 10.15 3.98 -16.28
C LEU A 266 10.06 4.77 -17.59
N PRO A 267 10.71 4.35 -18.69
CA PRO A 267 10.51 4.98 -19.99
C PRO A 267 9.03 5.03 -20.37
N ILE A 268 8.26 3.98 -20.07
CA ILE A 268 6.82 3.93 -20.36
C ILE A 268 6.06 4.97 -19.52
N VAL A 269 6.34 5.09 -18.22
CA VAL A 269 5.71 6.12 -17.36
C VAL A 269 6.09 7.53 -17.80
N VAL A 270 7.37 7.76 -18.14
CA VAL A 270 7.84 9.05 -18.65
C VAL A 270 7.16 9.40 -19.97
N PHE A 271 7.10 8.44 -20.90
CA PHE A 271 6.51 8.64 -22.21
C PHE A 271 5.00 8.88 -22.15
N THR A 272 4.27 8.07 -21.37
CA THR A 272 2.81 8.24 -21.16
C THR A 272 2.48 9.55 -20.44
N LYS A 273 3.30 9.96 -19.46
CA LYS A 273 3.11 11.28 -18.82
C LYS A 273 3.45 12.44 -19.76
N ASN A 274 4.50 12.33 -20.58
CA ASN A 274 4.88 13.37 -21.53
C ASN A 274 3.90 13.50 -22.69
N SER A 275 3.26 12.42 -23.12
CA SER A 275 2.19 12.48 -24.14
C SER A 275 0.92 13.15 -23.60
N ASN A 276 0.56 12.89 -22.34
CA ASN A 276 -0.56 13.57 -21.69
C ASN A 276 -0.28 15.05 -21.34
N ARG A 277 0.94 15.59 -21.57
CA ARG A 277 1.22 17.03 -21.42
C ARG A 277 0.58 17.88 -22.51
N PHE A 278 0.13 17.27 -23.61
CA PHE A 278 -0.39 17.99 -24.77
C PHE A 278 -1.91 18.23 -24.73
N GLU A 279 -2.61 17.85 -23.65
CA GLU A 279 -4.09 17.90 -23.59
C GLU A 279 -4.71 18.81 -22.49
N THR A 280 -3.96 19.66 -21.77
CA THR A 280 -4.59 20.61 -20.82
C THR A 280 -4.18 22.06 -21.02
N ASP A 281 -5.12 22.82 -21.61
CA ASP A 281 -5.19 24.28 -21.78
C ASP A 281 -5.32 25.08 -20.46
N SER A 282 -4.50 24.80 -19.45
CA SER A 282 -4.42 25.66 -18.25
C SER A 282 -3.06 26.34 -18.14
N ILE A 283 -2.96 27.47 -18.85
CA ILE A 283 -1.77 28.34 -19.00
C ILE A 283 -1.18 28.85 -17.66
N ASN A 284 -1.88 28.69 -16.52
CA ASN A 284 -1.47 29.24 -15.23
C ASN A 284 -1.18 28.21 -14.12
N ALA A 285 -1.17 26.91 -14.39
CA ALA A 285 -0.66 25.96 -13.41
C ALA A 285 0.87 26.11 -13.35
N PRO A 286 1.49 26.49 -12.21
CA PRO A 286 2.94 26.60 -12.13
C PRO A 286 3.50 25.23 -12.50
N TYR A 287 4.24 25.18 -13.60
CA TYR A 287 4.87 23.99 -14.16
C TYR A 287 5.81 23.38 -13.11
N LEU A 288 5.23 22.60 -12.20
CA LEU A 288 5.94 21.79 -11.24
C LEU A 288 6.51 20.64 -12.04
N TYR A 289 7.77 20.83 -12.43
CA TYR A 289 8.64 19.82 -12.97
C TYR A 289 8.35 18.48 -12.27
N TYR A 290 7.70 17.57 -13.01
CA TYR A 290 7.72 16.15 -12.73
C TYR A 290 9.15 15.65 -12.89
N SER A 291 10.04 16.09 -11.99
CA SER A 291 11.26 15.38 -11.72
C SER A 291 10.82 14.18 -10.90
N ILE A 292 10.59 13.07 -11.60
CA ILE A 292 11.26 11.81 -11.29
C ILE A 292 12.36 12.12 -10.28
N SER A 293 12.14 11.84 -9.00
CA SER A 293 13.13 12.25 -8.00
C SER A 293 14.36 11.39 -8.27
N TRP A 294 15.31 11.91 -9.06
CA TRP A 294 16.57 11.26 -9.42
C TRP A 294 17.22 10.58 -8.21
N PRO A 295 17.15 11.13 -6.98
CA PRO A 295 17.56 10.41 -5.77
C PRO A 295 16.86 9.06 -5.55
N SER A 296 15.54 8.94 -5.70
CA SER A 296 14.82 7.66 -5.53
C SER A 296 15.25 6.64 -6.58
N PHE A 297 15.57 7.07 -7.80
CA PHE A 297 16.09 6.19 -8.85
C PHE A 297 17.52 5.72 -8.57
N ILE A 298 18.38 6.65 -8.16
CA ILE A 298 19.73 6.32 -7.73
C ILE A 298 19.65 5.31 -6.58
N VAL A 299 18.79 5.54 -5.59
CA VAL A 299 18.54 4.61 -4.48
C VAL A 299 18.03 3.26 -4.99
N TYR A 300 17.08 3.25 -5.93
CA TYR A 300 16.55 2.02 -6.52
C TYR A 300 17.65 1.20 -7.20
N TYR A 301 18.35 1.79 -8.17
CA TYR A 301 19.37 1.09 -8.94
C TYR A 301 20.56 0.70 -8.09
N LEU A 302 21.01 1.55 -7.16
CA LEU A 302 22.03 1.17 -6.18
C LEU A 302 21.58 -0.04 -5.36
N THR A 303 20.34 -0.05 -4.85
CA THR A 303 19.81 -1.18 -4.08
C THR A 303 19.70 -2.45 -4.93
N ALA A 304 19.23 -2.33 -6.17
CA ALA A 304 19.10 -3.44 -7.10
C ALA A 304 20.47 -4.01 -7.48
N ILE A 305 21.48 -3.18 -7.72
CA ILE A 305 22.87 -3.58 -7.97
C ILE A 305 23.50 -4.21 -6.73
N LEU A 306 23.40 -3.57 -5.56
CA LEU A 306 23.98 -4.13 -4.33
C LEU A 306 23.35 -5.47 -3.97
N SER A 307 22.03 -5.60 -4.14
CA SER A 307 21.33 -6.88 -3.90
C SER A 307 21.64 -7.94 -4.96
N SER A 308 21.97 -7.56 -6.21
CA SER A 308 22.39 -8.50 -7.25
C SER A 308 23.85 -8.95 -7.12
N LEU A 309 24.71 -8.11 -6.54
CA LEU A 309 26.11 -8.43 -6.25
C LEU A 309 26.28 -9.37 -5.05
N TYR A 310 25.35 -9.35 -4.08
CA TYR A 310 25.44 -10.17 -2.86
C TYR A 310 25.60 -11.68 -3.13
N PRO A 311 24.78 -12.34 -3.98
CA PRO A 311 24.98 -13.75 -4.33
C PRO A 311 26.36 -14.06 -4.93
N PHE A 312 26.94 -13.11 -5.69
CA PHE A 312 28.27 -13.25 -6.28
C PHE A 312 29.38 -13.17 -5.22
N LEU A 313 29.29 -12.18 -4.31
CA LEU A 313 30.26 -11.99 -3.23
C LEU A 313 30.35 -13.22 -2.31
N LYS A 314 29.23 -13.92 -2.08
CA LYS A 314 29.18 -15.14 -1.25
C LYS A 314 29.96 -16.32 -1.83
N ARG A 315 30.27 -16.32 -3.12
CA ARG A 315 31.08 -17.39 -3.77
C ARG A 315 32.54 -17.38 -3.30
N TYR A 316 33.04 -16.24 -2.82
CA TYR A 316 34.43 -16.09 -2.40
C TYR A 316 34.61 -16.27 -0.88
N PRO A 317 35.78 -16.77 -0.40
CA PRO A 317 36.06 -16.98 1.02
C PRO A 317 35.91 -15.70 1.86
N PHE A 318 36.31 -14.55 1.29
CA PHE A 318 36.15 -13.24 1.90
C PHE A 318 34.68 -12.89 2.17
N GLY A 319 33.81 -13.11 1.18
CA GLY A 319 32.38 -12.83 1.32
C GLY A 319 31.71 -13.70 2.40
N LYS A 320 32.14 -14.96 2.56
CA LYS A 320 31.69 -15.82 3.67
C LYS A 320 32.17 -15.31 5.04
N LYS A 321 33.45 -14.91 5.14
CA LYS A 321 34.05 -14.42 6.40
C LYS A 321 33.40 -13.13 6.90
N TYR A 322 33.08 -12.20 6.01
CA TYR A 322 32.53 -10.89 6.36
C TYR A 322 31.03 -10.74 6.09
N GLU A 323 30.32 -11.83 5.78
CA GLU A 323 28.90 -11.82 5.40
C GLU A 323 28.03 -11.01 6.39
N LYS A 324 28.23 -11.25 7.70
CA LYS A 324 27.47 -10.56 8.75
C LYS A 324 27.66 -9.05 8.69
N TRP A 325 28.90 -8.60 8.50
CA TRP A 325 29.25 -7.19 8.44
C TRP A 325 28.72 -6.54 7.17
N ILE A 326 28.87 -7.20 6.02
CA ILE A 326 28.33 -6.72 4.74
C ILE A 326 26.80 -6.57 4.83
N LEU A 327 26.08 -7.57 5.34
CA LEU A 327 24.63 -7.51 5.47
C LEU A 327 24.17 -6.44 6.48
N SER A 328 24.84 -6.33 7.62
CA SER A 328 24.55 -5.28 8.61
C SER A 328 24.79 -3.90 8.02
N SER A 329 25.91 -3.67 7.34
CA SER A 329 26.24 -2.38 6.71
C SER A 329 25.28 -2.03 5.58
N VAL A 330 24.94 -2.99 4.71
CA VAL A 330 23.94 -2.78 3.65
C VAL A 330 22.58 -2.47 4.26
N SER A 331 22.12 -3.24 5.22
CA SER A 331 20.81 -3.00 5.84
C SER A 331 20.77 -1.66 6.58
N LEU A 332 21.85 -1.29 7.27
CA LEU A 332 21.99 -0.02 7.99
C LEU A 332 22.08 1.17 7.04
N ALA A 333 22.57 0.97 5.81
CA ALA A 333 22.50 1.97 4.74
C ALA A 333 21.10 2.03 4.08
N LEU A 334 20.42 0.89 3.94
CA LEU A 334 19.09 0.81 3.31
C LEU A 334 18.01 1.51 4.15
N VAL A 335 18.12 1.52 5.48
CA VAL A 335 17.14 2.16 6.38
C VAL A 335 17.08 3.69 6.19
N PRO A 336 18.19 4.45 6.27
CA PRO A 336 18.17 5.89 5.97
C PRO A 336 17.73 6.19 4.55
N LEU A 337 18.10 5.35 3.56
CA LEU A 337 17.72 5.55 2.17
C LEU A 337 16.22 5.32 1.95
N SER A 338 15.63 4.30 2.57
CA SER A 338 14.18 4.06 2.53
C SER A 338 13.42 5.19 3.24
N CYS A 339 13.89 5.62 4.41
CA CYS A 339 13.32 6.77 5.14
C CYS A 339 13.39 8.06 4.33
N PHE A 340 14.54 8.36 3.70
CA PHE A 340 14.72 9.56 2.90
C PHE A 340 13.85 9.54 1.64
N SER A 341 13.76 8.38 0.97
CA SER A 341 12.92 8.20 -0.22
C SER A 341 11.44 8.36 0.14
N ALA A 342 10.97 7.70 1.22
CA ALA A 342 9.59 7.82 1.70
C ALA A 342 9.26 9.25 2.15
N TYR A 343 10.15 9.89 2.91
CA TYR A 343 9.98 11.28 3.36
C TYR A 343 9.91 12.27 2.21
N ARG A 344 10.80 12.18 1.21
CA ARG A 344 10.73 13.08 0.05
C ARG A 344 9.44 12.90 -0.74
N GLY A 345 9.04 11.66 -0.98
CA GLY A 345 7.78 11.35 -1.65
C GLY A 345 6.56 11.92 -0.90
N GLY A 346 6.53 11.81 0.43
CA GLY A 346 5.47 12.40 1.26
C GLY A 346 5.51 13.93 1.32
N LYS A 347 6.69 14.52 1.56
CA LYS A 347 6.87 15.98 1.71
C LYS A 347 6.46 16.74 0.45
N GLN A 348 6.78 16.22 -0.73
CA GLN A 348 6.47 16.91 -1.98
C GLN A 348 4.97 17.17 -2.11
N VAL A 349 4.14 16.17 -1.78
CA VAL A 349 2.68 16.27 -1.78
C VAL A 349 2.19 17.35 -0.83
N VAL A 350 2.67 17.33 0.42
CA VAL A 350 2.30 18.31 1.44
C VAL A 350 2.75 19.73 1.05
N SER A 351 3.93 19.88 0.44
CA SER A 351 4.45 21.19 0.04
C SER A 351 3.71 21.84 -1.12
N THR A 352 3.11 21.04 -2.01
CA THR A 352 2.23 21.54 -3.07
C THR A 352 0.93 22.08 -2.48
N ASP A 353 0.41 21.45 -1.42
CA ASP A 353 -0.81 21.85 -0.72
C ASP A 353 -0.67 23.19 0.02
N VAL A 354 0.44 23.40 0.75
CA VAL A 354 0.70 24.69 1.42
C VAL A 354 0.73 25.84 0.40
N LYS A 355 1.27 25.60 -0.79
CA LYS A 355 1.29 26.60 -1.85
C LYS A 355 -0.10 26.82 -2.46
N GLN A 356 -0.87 25.78 -2.72
CA GLN A 356 -2.24 25.92 -3.26
C GLN A 356 -3.20 26.57 -2.24
N ASN A 357 -3.14 26.16 -0.97
CA ASN A 357 -3.96 26.75 0.08
C ASN A 357 -3.54 28.19 0.41
N GLN A 358 -2.27 28.59 0.24
CA GLN A 358 -1.88 30.00 0.30
C GLN A 358 -2.51 30.87 -0.80
N PHE A 359 -2.87 30.31 -1.96
CA PHE A 359 -3.62 31.03 -2.99
C PHE A 359 -5.13 31.06 -2.73
N VAL A 360 -5.70 30.08 -2.01
CA VAL A 360 -7.13 30.02 -1.69
C VAL A 360 -7.49 30.78 -0.39
N SER A 361 -6.54 30.95 0.53
CA SER A 361 -6.81 31.46 1.89
C SER A 361 -6.71 32.97 2.12
N GLN A 362 -6.60 33.81 1.09
CA GLN A 362 -6.66 35.27 1.29
C GLN A 362 -7.66 36.00 0.40
N GLU A 363 -7.93 35.57 -0.82
CA GLU A 363 -8.88 36.29 -1.69
C GLU A 363 -10.33 35.84 -1.44
N GLU A 364 -10.59 34.54 -1.28
CA GLU A 364 -11.95 34.02 -1.11
C GLU A 364 -12.55 34.31 0.29
N TYR A 365 -11.70 34.41 1.32
CA TYR A 365 -12.12 34.78 2.68
C TYR A 365 -12.36 36.29 2.87
N LEU A 366 -11.84 37.15 1.99
CA LEU A 366 -12.03 38.60 2.06
C LEU A 366 -13.19 39.09 1.20
N GLU A 367 -13.72 38.27 0.28
CA GLU A 367 -14.91 38.59 -0.51
C GLU A 367 -16.22 38.16 0.15
N ASP A 368 -16.19 37.23 1.12
CA ASP A 368 -17.38 36.60 1.71
C ASP A 368 -17.83 37.21 3.06
N ASP A 369 -17.44 38.47 3.35
CA ASP A 369 -17.88 39.26 4.52
C ASP A 369 -19.37 39.70 4.45
N ALA A 370 -20.22 38.92 3.77
CA ALA A 370 -21.65 39.17 3.62
C ALA A 370 -22.55 37.99 4.03
N LEU A 371 -22.13 37.16 4.99
CA LEU A 371 -23.02 36.16 5.60
C LEU A 371 -23.14 36.32 7.12
N THR A 372 -24.31 36.82 7.51
CA THR A 372 -24.84 37.01 8.87
C THR A 372 -24.61 35.81 9.82
N PRO A 373 -24.36 36.06 11.12
CA PRO A 373 -24.11 35.00 12.09
C PRO A 373 -25.40 34.24 12.43
N VAL A 374 -25.51 32.99 11.98
CA VAL A 374 -26.50 32.03 12.47
C VAL A 374 -25.97 31.44 13.79
N PHE A 375 -25.98 32.25 14.84
CA PHE A 375 -25.78 31.82 16.23
C PHE A 375 -26.69 32.61 17.18
N GLU A 376 -27.96 32.74 16.81
CA GLU A 376 -29.05 33.11 17.73
C GLU A 376 -30.26 32.22 17.41
N MET A 377 -30.17 30.93 17.77
CA MET A 377 -31.31 30.05 18.05
C MET A 377 -30.80 28.85 18.85
N MET A 378 -30.44 29.11 20.10
CA MET A 378 -30.48 28.16 21.21
C MET A 378 -30.84 28.90 22.49
#